data_AF-A0A6J6M6Q8-F1
#
_entry.id   AF-A0A6J6M6Q8-F1
#
_cell.length_a   1.000
_cell.length_b   1.000
_cell.length_c   1.000
_cell.angle_alpha   90.00
_cell.angle_beta   90.00
_cell.angle_gamma   90.00
#
_symmetry.space_group_name_H-M   'P 1'
#
loop_
_entity.id
_entity.type
_entity.pdbx_description
1 polymer ?
#
loop_
_entity_poly.entity_id
_entity_poly.type
_entity_poly.pdbx_seq_one_letter_code
_entity_poly.pdbx_strand_id
1 'polypeptide(L)'
;MKCPHCSTTLVMSDRQGIEIDYCPDCRGVWLDRGELDKLIERANDDAPSSRPSQSRPAARRDDSDEIERSYSMKSPKKKKMSSLLGDIFEF
;
A
#
# COMPACT_ATOMS: atom_id res chain seq x y z
N MET A 1 21.03 9.65 22.90
CA MET A 1 21.86 8.42 22.80
C MET A 1 22.60 8.37 21.47
N LYS A 2 23.35 7.32 21.12
CA LYS A 2 24.07 7.20 19.83
C LYS A 2 23.29 6.32 18.86
N CYS A 3 23.15 6.76 17.60
CA CYS A 3 22.55 5.97 16.54
C CYS A 3 23.44 4.74 16.26
N PRO A 4 22.92 3.50 16.29
CA PRO A 4 23.74 2.32 16.02
C PRO A 4 24.05 2.11 14.52
N HIS A 5 23.41 2.87 13.63
CA HIS A 5 23.70 2.82 12.20
C HIS A 5 24.87 3.73 11.80
N CYS A 6 24.91 4.96 12.32
CA CYS A 6 25.91 5.97 11.91
C CYS A 6 26.71 6.59 13.07
N SER A 7 26.49 6.16 14.32
CA SER A 7 27.14 6.68 15.52
C SER A 7 26.93 8.18 15.80
N THR A 8 26.00 8.82 15.11
CA THR A 8 25.60 10.21 15.37
C THR A 8 24.78 10.31 16.65
N THR A 9 24.85 11.45 17.32
CA THR A 9 24.02 11.73 18.50
C THR A 9 22.56 11.91 18.06
N LEU A 10 21.67 11.12 18.64
CA LEU A 10 20.22 11.25 18.43
C LEU A 10 19.73 12.58 19.01
N VAL A 11 18.78 13.19 18.31
CA VAL A 11 18.15 14.46 18.68
C VAL A 11 16.71 14.16 19.10
N MET A 12 16.32 14.67 20.27
CA MET A 12 14.95 14.56 20.77
C MET A 12 14.05 15.54 20.03
N SER A 13 12.84 15.09 19.69
CA SER A 13 11.81 15.90 19.05
C SER A 13 10.45 15.49 19.56
N ASP A 14 9.55 16.45 19.78
CA ASP A 14 8.14 16.16 20.03
C ASP A 14 7.36 16.23 18.71
N ARG A 15 6.61 15.17 18.42
CA ARG A 15 5.70 15.13 17.28
C ARG A 15 4.32 14.69 17.74
N GLN A 16 3.37 15.61 17.65
CA GLN A 16 1.97 15.36 17.97
C GLN A 16 1.78 14.91 19.43
N GLY A 17 2.64 15.40 20.35
CA GLY A 17 2.64 15.01 21.76
C GLY A 17 3.33 13.67 22.06
N ILE A 18 4.11 13.15 21.12
CA ILE A 18 4.92 11.94 21.27
C ILE A 18 6.39 12.36 21.18
N GLU A 19 7.13 12.11 22.26
CA GLU A 19 8.58 12.28 22.29
C GLU A 19 9.22 11.20 21.43
N ILE A 20 10.13 11.59 20.53
CA ILE A 20 10.84 10.68 19.63
C ILE A 20 12.33 11.05 19.57
N ASP A 21 13.18 10.03 19.51
CA ASP A 21 14.60 10.20 19.21
C ASP A 21 14.82 10.00 17.71
N TYR A 22 15.26 11.04 17.00
CA TYR A 22 15.58 10.94 15.57
C TYR A 22 17.06 11.21 15.28
N CYS A 23 17.58 10.52 14.27
CA CYS A 23 18.94 10.75 13.79
C CYS A 23 18.93 11.73 12.61
N PRO A 24 19.66 12.86 12.66
CA PRO A 24 19.69 13.80 11.55
C PRO A 24 20.41 13.26 10.31
N ASP A 25 21.41 12.38 10.48
CA ASP A 25 22.21 11.89 9.36
C ASP A 25 21.56 10.74 8.59
N CYS A 26 21.11 9.69 9.28
CA CYS A 26 20.48 8.53 8.64
C CYS A 26 18.95 8.58 8.60
N ARG A 27 18.33 9.57 9.27
CA ARG A 27 16.87 9.73 9.39
C ARG A 27 16.16 8.56 10.11
N GLY A 28 16.90 7.74 10.86
CA GLY A 28 16.33 6.70 11.71
C GLY A 28 15.56 7.29 12.89
N VAL A 29 14.47 6.63 13.29
CA VAL A 29 13.62 7.00 14.43
C VAL A 29 13.67 5.88 15.47
N TRP A 30 13.81 6.26 16.74
CA TRP A 30 13.95 5.39 17.89
C TRP A 30 12.83 5.72 18.87
N LEU A 31 12.07 4.71 19.25
CA LEU A 31 10.88 4.81 20.10
C LEU A 31 11.00 3.81 21.24
N ASP A 32 10.61 4.24 22.43
CA ASP A 32 10.40 3.34 23.55
C ASP A 32 9.07 2.58 23.44
N ARG A 33 8.93 1.49 24.21
CA ARG A 33 7.75 0.61 24.14
C ARG A 33 6.41 1.35 24.31
N GLY A 34 6.35 2.37 25.16
CA GLY A 34 5.12 3.14 25.39
C GLY A 34 4.88 4.30 24.41
N GLU A 35 5.89 4.71 23.65
CA GLU A 35 5.75 5.76 22.62
C GLU A 35 5.19 5.17 21.33
N LEU A 36 5.60 3.95 20.99
CA LEU A 36 5.09 3.21 19.84
C LEU A 36 3.58 2.98 19.94
N ASP A 37 3.08 2.59 21.11
CA ASP A 37 1.65 2.35 21.33
C ASP A 37 0.83 3.63 21.05
N LYS A 38 1.28 4.79 21.57
CA LYS A 38 0.65 6.09 21.32
C LYS A 38 0.64 6.47 19.84
N LEU A 39 1.73 6.15 19.13
CA LEU A 39 1.84 6.44 17.70
C LEU A 39 0.85 5.60 16.88
N ILE A 40 0.66 4.33 17.24
CA ILE A 40 -0.29 3.43 16.58
C ILE A 40 -1.72 3.91 16.78
N GLU A 41 -2.09 4.28 18.01
CA GLU A 41 -3.42 4.83 18.31
C GLU A 41 -3.72 6.07 17.46
N ARG A 42 -2.78 7.03 17.45
CA ARG A 42 -2.92 8.28 16.68
C ARG A 42 -3.00 8.05 15.17
N ALA A 43 -2.21 7.12 14.65
CA ALA A 43 -2.20 6.80 13.22
C ALA A 43 -3.54 6.21 12.74
N ASN A 44 -4.25 5.49 13.60
CA ASN A 44 -5.59 4.98 13.29
C ASN A 44 -6.65 6.09 13.29
N ASP A 45 -6.52 7.09 14.19
CA ASP A 45 -7.43 8.23 14.23
C ASP A 45 -7.27 9.18 13.04
N ASP A 46 -6.04 9.35 12.54
CA ASP A 46 -5.72 10.25 11.42
C ASP A 46 -5.95 9.61 10.05
N ALA A 47 -6.17 8.29 9.99
CA ALA A 47 -6.47 7.61 8.74
C ALA A 47 -7.81 8.12 8.19
N PRO A 48 -7.84 8.72 6.97
CA PRO A 48 -9.10 9.12 6.36
C PRO A 48 -9.98 7.88 6.19
N SER A 49 -11.11 7.86 6.91
CA SER A 49 -12.15 6.84 6.76
C SER A 49 -12.36 6.56 5.28
N SER A 50 -12.13 5.31 4.90
CA SER A 50 -12.20 4.83 3.52
C SER A 50 -13.46 5.38 2.86
N ARG A 51 -13.26 6.20 1.82
CA ARG A 51 -14.36 6.65 0.96
C ARG A 51 -15.15 5.42 0.53
N PRO A 52 -16.48 5.37 0.75
CA PRO A 52 -17.27 4.26 0.26
C PRO A 52 -17.17 4.26 -1.27
N SER A 53 -16.51 3.23 -1.80
CA SER A 53 -16.48 2.96 -3.24
C SER A 53 -17.92 2.70 -3.68
N GLN A 54 -18.47 3.65 -4.43
CA GLN A 54 -19.83 3.66 -4.92
C GLN A 54 -20.17 2.31 -5.59
N SER A 55 -21.24 1.68 -5.11
CA SER A 55 -21.83 0.49 -5.70
C SER A 55 -22.19 0.75 -7.17
N ARG A 56 -21.50 0.09 -8.10
CA ARG A 56 -21.93 0.03 -9.51
C ARG A 56 -23.33 -0.60 -9.57
N PRO A 57 -24.32 -0.01 -10.27
CA PRO A 57 -25.61 -0.64 -10.43
C PRO A 57 -25.48 -1.88 -11.31
N ALA A 58 -26.09 -2.98 -10.86
CA ALA A 58 -26.18 -4.22 -11.62
C ALA A 58 -27.08 -4.01 -12.84
N ALA A 59 -26.50 -4.01 -14.04
CA ALA A 59 -27.26 -4.09 -15.28
C ALA A 59 -27.79 -5.54 -15.43
N ARG A 60 -29.07 -5.75 -15.12
CA ARG A 60 -29.85 -6.91 -15.59
C ARG A 60 -30.32 -6.62 -17.02
N ARG A 61 -29.95 -7.46 -17.99
CA ARG A 61 -30.63 -7.72 -19.28
C ARG A 61 -30.34 -9.18 -19.62
N ASP A 62 -31.25 -10.08 -19.31
CA ASP A 62 -32.35 -10.58 -20.18
C ASP A 62 -31.86 -11.65 -21.18
N ASP A 63 -32.60 -12.74 -21.19
CA ASP A 63 -32.27 -14.11 -21.61
C ASP A 63 -32.63 -14.34 -23.09
N SER A 64 -31.63 -14.52 -23.95
CA SER A 64 -31.69 -15.24 -25.25
C SER A 64 -30.42 -14.97 -26.03
N ASP A 65 -29.57 -15.98 -26.24
CA ASP A 65 -28.71 -16.17 -27.45
C ASP A 65 -27.75 -17.38 -27.27
N GLU A 66 -28.26 -18.49 -26.70
CA GLU A 66 -27.47 -19.72 -26.50
C GLU A 66 -27.33 -20.60 -27.78
N ILE A 67 -27.96 -20.23 -28.90
CA ILE A 67 -28.08 -21.13 -30.07
C ILE A 67 -27.48 -20.52 -31.35
N GLU A 68 -26.19 -20.20 -31.42
CA GLU A 68 -25.55 -19.97 -32.75
C GLU A 68 -24.03 -20.15 -32.86
N ARG A 69 -23.31 -20.59 -31.81
CA ARG A 69 -21.83 -20.70 -31.89
C ARG A 69 -21.27 -22.12 -31.82
N SER A 70 -22.12 -23.13 -31.91
CA SER A 70 -21.74 -24.55 -32.02
C SER A 70 -21.08 -24.95 -33.36
N TYR A 71 -20.89 -24.04 -34.32
CA TYR A 71 -20.41 -24.38 -35.68
C TYR A 71 -19.09 -23.72 -36.15
N SER A 72 -18.27 -23.13 -35.27
CA SER A 72 -16.94 -22.63 -35.69
C SER A 72 -15.79 -23.28 -34.93
N MET A 73 -15.53 -24.54 -35.29
CA MET A 73 -14.28 -25.25 -35.01
C MET A 73 -13.12 -24.60 -35.78
N LYS A 74 -12.17 -23.91 -35.11
CA LYS A 74 -10.78 -23.75 -35.61
C LYS A 74 -9.79 -23.20 -34.58
N SER A 75 -9.10 -24.14 -33.89
CA SER A 75 -7.65 -24.23 -33.60
C SER A 75 -6.80 -23.03 -33.04
N PRO A 76 -5.68 -23.31 -32.34
CA PRO A 76 -5.15 -22.48 -31.24
C PRO A 76 -3.93 -21.62 -31.60
N LYS A 77 -3.67 -20.49 -30.91
CA LYS A 77 -2.35 -19.81 -30.87
C LYS A 77 -2.04 -19.10 -29.54
N LYS A 78 -0.80 -19.32 -29.10
CA LYS A 78 -0.08 -18.78 -27.92
C LYS A 78 0.27 -17.28 -28.10
N LYS A 79 0.37 -16.50 -27.01
CA LYS A 79 1.63 -15.91 -26.48
C LYS A 79 1.41 -14.80 -25.42
N LYS A 80 2.43 -14.72 -24.56
CA LYS A 80 2.72 -13.84 -23.42
C LYS A 80 2.44 -12.35 -23.63
N MET A 81 2.06 -11.67 -22.53
CA MET A 81 2.48 -10.28 -22.29
C MET A 81 2.88 -10.11 -20.82
N SER A 82 4.14 -10.45 -20.56
CA SER A 82 4.89 -10.10 -19.35
C SER A 82 5.49 -8.70 -19.51
N SER A 83 4.66 -7.67 -19.73
CA SER A 83 5.16 -6.29 -19.90
C SER A 83 4.54 -5.25 -18.96
N LEU A 84 3.97 -5.68 -17.83
CA LEU A 84 3.47 -4.77 -16.79
C LEU A 84 4.25 -4.85 -15.47
N LEU A 85 5.36 -5.59 -15.43
CA LEU A 85 6.20 -5.75 -14.23
C LEU A 85 7.70 -5.51 -14.50
N GLY A 86 8.03 -4.77 -15.57
CA GLY A 86 9.42 -4.47 -15.96
C GLY A 86 9.98 -3.15 -15.45
N ASP A 87 9.13 -2.16 -15.14
CA ASP A 87 9.57 -0.77 -14.92
C ASP A 87 9.36 -0.24 -13.48
N ILE A 88 9.19 -1.14 -12.50
CA ILE A 88 8.95 -0.75 -11.08
C ILE A 88 10.21 -0.89 -10.21
N PHE A 89 11.30 -1.48 -10.72
CA PHE A 89 12.55 -1.67 -9.95
C PHE A 89 13.80 -1.21 -10.73
N GLU A 90 13.78 0.01 -11.25
CA GLU A 90 15.01 0.72 -11.66
C GLU A 90 15.12 2.05 -10.88
N PHE A 91 15.53 1.93 -9.62
CA PHE A 91 16.16 2.99 -8.83
C PHE A 91 17.12 2.37 -7.81
#